data_AF-A0ABD5YYB8-F1
#
_entry.id   AF-A0ABD5YYB8-F1
#
_cell.length_a   1.000
_cell.length_b   1.000
_cell.length_c   1.000
_cell.angle_alpha   90.00
_cell.angle_beta   90.00
_cell.angle_gamma   90.00
#
_symmetry.space_group_name_H-M   'P 1'
#
loop_
_entity.id
_entity.type
_entity.pdbx_description
1 polymer ?
#
loop_
_entity_poly.entity_id
_entity_poly.type
_entity_poly.pdbx_seq_one_letter_code
_entity_poly.pdbx_strand_id
1 'polypeptide(L)'
;MTVLRLNRRAVLASAGSVLGFGSLAQLSTSTSPPVEGSWSLGRGDPQNTAYTTDSGPTKSVTVSWRYNKHLSSMKAPVIADGTVYLGFHDETVEFVALDAATGEEQWRTKLGDESEVGFPDAAAAIAGDVVLAPFGNRLIAFDRRNGDIRWERQFDEEVNAPTVVDGVVYFVIRGDGVLIALDSETGDTTLEQSVGEWAKGAVAVSEDRVFAVATTDNETSAVVALDTRTGERLWQYTNPLPNHRYAGRCEGNCLRQRCSRRPRDCE
;
A
#
# COMPACT_ATOMS: atom_id res chain seq x y z
N MET A 1 36.13 -41.18 -15.91
CA MET A 1 35.63 -40.17 -14.97
C MET A 1 34.24 -39.76 -15.41
N THR A 2 33.25 -40.25 -14.68
CA THR A 2 31.81 -40.11 -14.93
C THR A 2 31.28 -38.91 -14.16
N VAL A 3 30.51 -38.01 -14.78
CA VAL A 3 29.27 -37.45 -14.19
C VAL A 3 28.31 -37.08 -15.33
N LEU A 4 27.25 -37.86 -15.48
CA LEU A 4 26.00 -37.47 -16.14
C LEU A 4 25.21 -36.57 -15.17
N ARG A 5 24.71 -35.42 -15.62
CA ARG A 5 23.60 -34.70 -14.95
C ARG A 5 22.39 -34.72 -15.87
N LEU A 6 21.44 -35.61 -15.55
CA LEU A 6 20.12 -35.67 -16.15
C LEU A 6 19.09 -34.95 -15.28
N ASN A 7 18.19 -34.26 -15.98
CA ASN A 7 17.02 -33.53 -15.52
C ASN A 7 16.05 -34.42 -14.70
N ARG A 8 15.41 -33.87 -13.66
CA ARG A 8 14.33 -34.53 -12.91
C ARG A 8 13.03 -33.72 -12.93
N ARG A 9 12.31 -33.79 -14.04
CA ARG A 9 10.84 -33.82 -14.06
C ARG A 9 10.43 -35.08 -14.82
N ALA A 10 9.41 -35.76 -14.31
CA ALA A 10 8.78 -36.99 -14.82
C ALA A 10 9.47 -38.34 -14.50
N VAL A 11 8.91 -39.08 -13.54
CA VAL A 11 8.65 -40.53 -13.66
C VAL A 11 7.36 -40.86 -12.91
N LEU A 12 6.40 -41.46 -13.61
CA LEU A 12 5.29 -42.23 -13.05
C LEU A 12 5.28 -43.62 -13.73
N ALA A 13 4.88 -44.61 -12.93
CA ALA A 13 4.35 -45.94 -13.25
C ALA A 13 5.31 -47.08 -13.69
N SER A 14 5.49 -48.04 -12.77
CA SER A 14 5.38 -49.47 -13.09
C SER A 14 4.82 -50.24 -11.88
N ALA A 15 3.86 -51.13 -12.16
CA ALA A 15 3.08 -51.90 -11.20
C ALA A 15 3.88 -52.97 -10.45
N GLY A 16 3.56 -53.14 -9.16
CA GLY A 16 3.98 -54.27 -8.34
C GLY A 16 2.90 -54.58 -7.32
N SER A 17 2.25 -55.74 -7.48
CA SER A 17 1.21 -56.22 -6.57
C SER A 17 1.84 -56.66 -5.24
N VAL A 18 1.46 -56.01 -4.15
CA VAL A 18 1.65 -56.54 -2.78
C VAL A 18 0.31 -56.47 -2.06
N LEU A 19 -0.22 -57.64 -1.70
CA LEU A 19 -1.34 -57.78 -0.79
C LEU A 19 -0.87 -57.36 0.61
N GLY A 20 -1.25 -56.16 1.03
CA GLY A 20 -1.06 -55.68 2.39
C GLY A 20 -2.26 -54.84 2.80
N PHE A 21 -3.00 -55.30 3.80
CA PHE A 21 -4.02 -54.52 4.49
C PHE A 21 -3.34 -53.38 5.26
N GLY A 22 -2.99 -52.31 4.56
CA GLY A 22 -2.57 -51.04 5.14
C GLY A 22 -3.72 -50.05 5.00
N SER A 23 -4.31 -49.63 6.12
CA SER A 23 -5.30 -48.57 6.14
C SER A 23 -4.67 -47.31 5.55
N LEU A 24 -5.03 -46.96 4.32
CA LEU A 24 -4.68 -45.69 3.70
C LEU A 24 -5.47 -44.61 4.45
N ALA A 25 -4.84 -44.00 5.45
CA ALA A 25 -5.30 -42.73 5.99
C ALA A 25 -5.28 -41.72 4.83
N GLN A 26 -6.45 -41.43 4.28
CA GLN A 26 -6.61 -40.32 3.35
C GLN A 26 -6.31 -39.04 4.14
N LEU A 27 -5.13 -38.47 3.90
CA LEU A 27 -4.85 -37.08 4.26
C LEU A 27 -5.74 -36.23 3.37
N SER A 28 -6.95 -35.95 3.83
CA SER A 28 -7.80 -34.91 3.25
C SER A 28 -7.13 -33.58 3.55
N THR A 29 -6.32 -33.09 2.62
CA THR A 29 -5.96 -31.67 2.59
C THR A 29 -7.26 -30.91 2.32
N SER A 30 -7.89 -30.43 3.39
CA SER A 30 -8.97 -29.46 3.32
C SER A 30 -8.38 -28.16 2.79
N THR A 31 -8.22 -28.04 1.48
CA THR A 31 -7.90 -26.77 0.85
C THR A 31 -9.16 -25.92 0.91
N SER A 32 -9.14 -24.88 1.75
CA SER A 32 -10.21 -23.87 1.73
C SER A 32 -10.32 -23.32 0.31
N PRO A 33 -11.54 -23.13 -0.22
CA PRO A 33 -11.70 -22.51 -1.52
C PRO A 33 -11.07 -21.12 -1.53
N PRO A 34 -10.49 -20.68 -2.66
CA PRO A 34 -9.89 -19.35 -2.75
C PRO A 34 -10.94 -18.27 -2.46
N VAL A 35 -10.50 -17.20 -1.79
CA VAL A 35 -11.35 -16.02 -1.57
C VAL A 35 -11.51 -15.30 -2.91
N GLU A 36 -12.76 -15.23 -3.39
CA GLU A 36 -13.13 -14.48 -4.58
C GLU A 36 -13.27 -12.98 -4.25
N GLY A 37 -12.92 -12.12 -5.21
CA GLY A 37 -12.98 -10.66 -5.09
C GLY A 37 -11.62 -9.98 -4.85
N SER A 38 -11.60 -8.66 -5.00
CA SER A 38 -10.40 -7.84 -4.84
C SER A 38 -10.71 -6.54 -4.12
N TRP A 39 -9.81 -6.14 -3.22
CA TRP A 39 -9.76 -4.83 -2.59
C TRP A 39 -8.33 -4.29 -2.75
N SER A 40 -7.99 -3.91 -3.98
CA SER A 40 -6.62 -3.67 -4.42
C SER A 40 -6.04 -2.31 -3.98
N LEU A 41 -6.88 -1.43 -3.45
CA LEU A 41 -6.52 -0.07 -3.01
C LEU A 41 -7.03 0.18 -1.58
N GLY A 42 -6.44 1.15 -0.88
CA GLY A 42 -6.83 1.49 0.49
C GLY A 42 -8.31 1.80 0.69
N ARG A 43 -9.00 2.26 -0.36
CA ARG A 43 -10.46 2.48 -0.39
C ARG A 43 -11.18 1.70 -1.50
N GLY A 44 -10.62 0.56 -1.90
CA GLY A 44 -11.23 -0.40 -2.81
C GLY A 44 -11.09 -0.05 -4.29
N ASP A 45 -11.26 1.22 -4.65
CA ASP A 45 -11.26 1.68 -6.04
C ASP A 45 -10.58 3.05 -6.20
N PRO A 46 -10.23 3.46 -7.45
CA PRO A 46 -9.54 4.72 -7.70
C PRO A 46 -10.32 5.98 -7.32
N GLN A 47 -11.65 5.91 -7.25
CA GLN A 47 -12.52 7.02 -6.86
C GLN A 47 -12.67 7.13 -5.34
N ASN A 48 -11.96 6.29 -4.57
CA ASN A 48 -11.96 6.27 -3.11
C ASN A 48 -13.34 6.00 -2.47
N THR A 49 -14.21 5.21 -3.12
CA THR A 49 -15.59 5.05 -2.63
C THR A 49 -15.70 4.21 -1.36
N ALA A 50 -14.73 3.34 -1.09
CA ALA A 50 -14.76 2.38 0.01
C ALA A 50 -16.06 1.55 0.03
N TYR A 51 -16.52 1.17 -1.15
CA TYR A 51 -17.78 0.48 -1.38
C TYR A 51 -17.57 -0.79 -2.21
N THR A 52 -18.40 -1.81 -1.94
CA THR A 52 -18.53 -3.01 -2.79
C THR A 52 -20.01 -3.33 -2.99
N THR A 53 -20.34 -3.84 -4.17
CA THR A 53 -21.66 -4.42 -4.46
C THR A 53 -21.79 -5.86 -3.98
N ASP A 54 -20.68 -6.49 -3.55
CA ASP A 54 -20.70 -7.85 -3.03
C ASP A 54 -21.60 -7.95 -1.82
N SER A 55 -22.35 -9.04 -1.74
CA SER A 55 -23.21 -9.28 -0.60
C SER A 55 -22.35 -9.58 0.62
N GLY A 56 -22.42 -8.70 1.61
CA GLY A 56 -21.82 -8.93 2.92
C GLY A 56 -22.49 -10.10 3.67
N PRO A 57 -21.85 -10.59 4.75
CA PRO A 57 -22.42 -11.64 5.57
C PRO A 57 -23.74 -11.19 6.20
N THR A 58 -24.82 -11.91 5.88
CA THR A 58 -26.18 -11.66 6.42
C THR A 58 -26.51 -12.48 7.67
N LYS A 59 -25.60 -13.38 8.06
CA LYS A 59 -25.68 -14.22 9.25
C LYS A 59 -24.51 -13.92 10.18
N SER A 60 -24.56 -14.46 11.40
CA SER A 60 -23.44 -14.41 12.34
C SER A 60 -22.18 -14.96 11.71
N VAL A 61 -21.10 -14.18 11.79
CA VAL A 61 -19.77 -14.56 11.30
C VAL A 61 -18.95 -15.16 12.43
N THR A 62 -18.09 -16.12 12.09
CA THR A 62 -17.02 -16.61 12.96
C THR A 62 -15.67 -16.21 12.38
N VAL A 63 -14.67 -16.15 13.24
CA VAL A 63 -13.29 -15.91 12.80
C VAL A 63 -12.82 -17.13 12.01
N SER A 64 -12.44 -16.94 10.74
CA SER A 64 -11.86 -18.01 9.91
C SER A 64 -10.41 -18.30 10.34
N TRP A 65 -9.59 -17.25 10.45
CA TRP A 65 -8.21 -17.33 10.89
C TRP A 65 -7.78 -16.04 11.62
N ARG A 66 -6.66 -16.13 12.34
CA ARG A 66 -5.99 -14.98 12.96
C ARG A 66 -4.50 -15.06 12.68
N TYR A 67 -3.94 -13.97 12.18
CA TYR A 67 -2.50 -13.80 12.06
C TYR A 67 -2.00 -12.98 13.25
N ASN A 68 -1.35 -13.63 14.22
CA ASN A 68 -0.97 -13.01 15.48
C ASN A 68 0.47 -12.50 15.41
N LYS A 69 0.62 -11.18 15.36
CA LYS A 69 1.89 -10.46 15.51
C LYS A 69 1.68 -9.28 16.46
N HIS A 70 2.75 -8.85 17.12
CA HIS A 70 2.75 -7.58 17.82
C HIS A 70 2.83 -6.48 16.77
N LEU A 71 1.70 -5.82 16.49
CA LEU A 71 1.62 -4.79 15.45
C LEU A 71 1.60 -3.43 16.15
N SER A 72 2.74 -2.76 16.20
CA SER A 72 2.82 -1.41 16.78
C SER A 72 2.19 -0.36 15.85
N SER A 73 2.31 -0.58 14.53
CA SER A 73 1.69 0.24 13.48
C SER A 73 1.30 -0.64 12.29
N MET A 74 0.10 -0.44 11.76
CA MET A 74 -0.40 -1.07 10.53
C MET A 74 -1.46 -0.18 9.87
N LYS A 75 -1.66 -0.36 8.57
CA LYS A 75 -2.77 0.25 7.80
C LYS A 75 -3.66 -0.82 7.22
N ALA A 76 -4.76 -0.37 6.59
CA ALA A 76 -5.69 -1.29 5.95
C ALA A 76 -4.93 -2.22 4.98
N PRO A 77 -5.11 -3.55 5.09
CA PRO A 77 -4.53 -4.48 4.14
C PRO A 77 -5.18 -4.29 2.77
N VAL A 78 -4.47 -4.69 1.73
CA VAL A 78 -5.04 -4.84 0.38
C VAL A 78 -5.11 -6.30 -0.02
N ILE A 79 -6.10 -6.65 -0.84
CA ILE A 79 -6.40 -8.03 -1.21
C ILE A 79 -6.53 -8.11 -2.73
N ALA A 80 -5.82 -9.04 -3.37
CA ALA A 80 -6.11 -9.43 -4.75
C ALA A 80 -5.72 -10.88 -5.00
N ASP A 81 -6.48 -11.53 -5.86
CA ASP A 81 -6.21 -12.90 -6.34
C ASP A 81 -6.00 -13.91 -5.19
N GLY A 82 -6.77 -13.78 -4.11
CA GLY A 82 -6.68 -14.66 -2.96
C GLY A 82 -5.46 -14.41 -2.04
N THR A 83 -4.75 -13.29 -2.21
CA THR A 83 -3.62 -12.91 -1.34
C THR A 83 -3.91 -11.61 -0.61
N VAL A 84 -3.65 -11.59 0.70
CA VAL A 84 -3.67 -10.41 1.58
C VAL A 84 -2.27 -9.85 1.70
N TYR A 85 -2.08 -8.57 1.42
CA TYR A 85 -0.81 -7.87 1.60
C TYR A 85 -0.91 -6.85 2.72
N LEU A 86 0.06 -6.86 3.63
CA LEU A 86 0.07 -5.94 4.77
C LEU A 86 1.50 -5.59 5.21
N GLY A 87 1.70 -4.30 5.48
CA GLY A 87 2.90 -3.77 6.11
C GLY A 87 2.68 -3.53 7.59
N PHE A 88 3.69 -3.83 8.38
CA PHE A 88 3.66 -3.60 9.82
C PHE A 88 5.05 -3.36 10.40
N HIS A 89 5.05 -2.84 11.62
CA HIS A 89 6.26 -2.63 12.41
C HIS A 89 6.12 -3.26 13.80
N ASP A 90 7.18 -3.96 14.23
CA ASP A 90 7.38 -4.42 15.60
C ASP A 90 8.79 -4.07 16.08
N GLU A 91 9.74 -5.00 15.98
CA GLU A 91 11.19 -4.73 16.12
C GLU A 91 11.80 -4.25 14.80
N THR A 92 11.27 -4.73 13.69
CA THR A 92 11.68 -4.34 12.33
C THR A 92 10.44 -4.03 11.51
N VAL A 93 10.62 -3.25 10.44
CA VAL A 93 9.60 -2.97 9.45
C VAL A 93 9.51 -4.15 8.50
N GLU A 94 8.34 -4.75 8.38
CA GLU A 94 8.11 -5.95 7.59
C GLU A 94 6.90 -5.75 6.65
N PHE A 95 6.97 -6.38 5.48
CA PHE A 95 5.85 -6.49 4.54
C PHE A 95 5.60 -7.96 4.25
N VAL A 96 4.34 -8.40 4.29
CA VAL A 96 3.98 -9.82 4.10
C VAL A 96 2.86 -9.99 3.10
N ALA A 97 2.87 -11.16 2.46
CA ALA A 97 1.73 -11.73 1.77
C ALA A 97 1.23 -12.96 2.53
N LEU A 98 -0.08 -13.00 2.74
CA LEU A 98 -0.77 -14.12 3.37
C LEU A 98 -1.81 -14.68 2.40
N ASP A 99 -2.01 -15.99 2.42
CA ASP A 99 -3.16 -16.62 1.77
C ASP A 99 -4.46 -16.11 2.42
N ALA A 100 -5.39 -15.59 1.63
CA ALA A 100 -6.61 -14.98 2.14
C ALA A 100 -7.57 -15.99 2.79
N ALA A 101 -7.52 -17.26 2.36
CA ALA A 101 -8.41 -18.29 2.86
C ALA A 101 -7.90 -18.91 4.17
N THR A 102 -6.59 -19.05 4.33
CA THR A 102 -5.98 -19.75 5.48
C THR A 102 -5.24 -18.82 6.45
N GLY A 103 -4.80 -17.64 6.00
CA GLY A 103 -3.92 -16.75 6.74
C GLY A 103 -2.47 -17.20 6.80
N GLU A 104 -2.09 -18.25 6.04
CA GLU A 104 -0.71 -18.74 5.96
C GLU A 104 0.18 -17.77 5.19
N GLU A 105 1.40 -17.56 5.68
CA GLU A 105 2.38 -16.68 5.04
C GLU A 105 2.90 -17.28 3.74
N GLN A 106 2.69 -16.56 2.64
CA GLN A 106 3.22 -16.91 1.32
C GLN A 106 4.66 -16.41 1.18
N TRP A 107 4.90 -15.16 1.62
CA TRP A 107 6.24 -14.58 1.68
C TRP A 107 6.30 -13.42 2.70
N ARG A 108 7.52 -13.04 3.04
CA ARG A 108 7.85 -11.91 3.91
C ARG A 108 9.12 -11.23 3.47
N THR A 109 9.08 -9.91 3.50
CA THR A 109 10.24 -9.05 3.28
C THR A 109 10.51 -8.22 4.53
N LYS A 110 11.72 -8.34 5.05
CA LYS A 110 12.22 -7.51 6.16
C LYS A 110 12.95 -6.32 5.57
N LEU A 111 12.53 -5.12 5.93
CA LEU A 111 13.05 -3.90 5.35
C LEU A 111 14.15 -3.26 6.21
N GLY A 112 14.20 -3.60 7.49
CA GLY A 112 15.17 -3.07 8.44
C GLY A 112 14.48 -2.35 9.60
N ASP A 113 15.20 -1.44 10.23
CA ASP A 113 14.70 -0.69 11.37
C ASP A 113 13.82 0.48 10.93
N GLU A 114 12.86 0.85 11.79
CA GLU A 114 11.96 1.99 11.57
C GLU A 114 12.70 3.28 11.23
N SER A 115 13.82 3.56 11.90
CA SER A 115 14.58 4.79 11.67
C SER A 115 15.21 4.86 10.27
N GLU A 116 15.34 3.73 9.58
CA GLU A 116 15.94 3.65 8.24
C GLU A 116 14.89 3.68 7.13
N VAL A 117 13.76 2.99 7.35
CA VAL A 117 12.72 2.74 6.34
C VAL A 117 11.48 3.61 6.54
N GLY A 118 11.17 4.00 7.78
CA GLY A 118 9.90 4.60 8.16
C GLY A 118 8.81 3.57 8.48
N PHE A 119 7.63 4.05 8.87
CA PHE A 119 6.50 3.19 9.21
C PHE A 119 5.51 3.02 8.05
N PRO A 120 4.75 1.92 8.01
CA PRO A 120 3.61 1.80 7.12
C PRO A 120 2.50 2.79 7.52
N ASP A 121 2.55 3.99 6.96
CA ASP A 121 1.69 5.12 7.36
C ASP A 121 0.45 5.30 6.48
N ALA A 122 0.42 4.61 5.35
CA ALA A 122 -0.73 4.54 4.46
C ALA A 122 -0.96 3.11 3.93
N ALA A 123 -2.15 2.85 3.39
CA ALA A 123 -2.47 1.56 2.78
C ALA A 123 -1.66 1.37 1.50
N ALA A 124 -1.31 0.12 1.18
CA ALA A 124 -0.67 -0.23 -0.08
C ALA A 124 -1.66 -0.16 -1.27
N ALA A 125 -1.14 -0.35 -2.48
CA ALA A 125 -1.92 -0.50 -3.70
C ALA A 125 -1.37 -1.65 -4.56
N ILE A 126 -2.24 -2.28 -5.34
CA ILE A 126 -1.86 -3.35 -6.28
C ILE A 126 -1.91 -2.81 -7.71
N ALA A 127 -0.85 -3.03 -8.47
CA ALA A 127 -0.74 -2.67 -9.89
C ALA A 127 -0.12 -3.85 -10.65
N GLY A 128 -0.91 -4.56 -11.46
CA GLY A 128 -0.42 -5.71 -12.23
C GLY A 128 0.30 -6.75 -11.36
N ASP A 129 1.60 -6.93 -11.58
CA ASP A 129 2.45 -7.88 -10.86
C ASP A 129 3.17 -7.28 -9.63
N VAL A 130 2.93 -5.99 -9.28
CA VAL A 130 3.53 -5.34 -8.11
C VAL A 130 2.52 -4.96 -7.01
N VAL A 131 3.02 -4.90 -5.77
CA VAL A 131 2.36 -4.22 -4.65
C VAL A 131 3.20 -3.01 -4.24
N LEU A 132 2.56 -1.86 -4.22
CA LEU A 132 3.15 -0.56 -3.92
C LEU A 132 2.82 -0.19 -2.48
N ALA A 133 3.83 -0.17 -1.61
CA ALA A 133 3.62 0.10 -0.19
C ALA A 133 4.38 1.37 0.25
N PRO A 134 3.67 2.36 0.82
CA PRO A 134 4.30 3.55 1.39
C PRO A 134 4.85 3.26 2.80
N PHE A 135 6.10 3.65 3.04
CA PHE A 135 6.76 3.61 4.35
C PHE A 135 7.40 4.96 4.65
N GLY A 136 6.78 5.78 5.51
CA GLY A 136 7.21 7.16 5.74
C GLY A 136 7.34 7.94 4.43
N ASN A 137 8.56 8.34 4.07
CA ASN A 137 8.90 9.07 2.84
C ASN A 137 9.34 8.16 1.67
N ARG A 138 9.13 6.84 1.77
CA ARG A 138 9.46 5.87 0.73
C ARG A 138 8.20 5.28 0.11
N LEU A 139 8.27 4.98 -1.18
CA LEU A 139 7.33 4.11 -1.88
C LEU A 139 8.11 2.92 -2.43
N ILE A 140 7.78 1.71 -1.97
CA ILE A 140 8.48 0.48 -2.34
C ILE A 140 7.54 -0.40 -3.16
N ALA A 141 8.02 -0.90 -4.30
CA ALA A 141 7.30 -1.86 -5.13
C ALA A 141 7.85 -3.27 -4.92
N PHE A 142 6.98 -4.17 -4.47
CA PHE A 142 7.29 -5.58 -4.26
C PHE A 142 6.72 -6.42 -5.40
N ASP A 143 7.46 -7.42 -5.85
CA ASP A 143 6.94 -8.49 -6.69
C ASP A 143 5.88 -9.27 -5.91
N ARG A 144 4.67 -9.35 -6.46
CA ARG A 144 3.53 -10.01 -5.81
C ARG A 144 3.74 -11.48 -5.49
N ARG A 145 4.62 -12.16 -6.23
CA ARG A 145 4.80 -13.62 -6.18
C ARG A 145 5.78 -14.03 -5.09
N ASN A 146 6.81 -13.23 -4.83
CA ASN A 146 7.89 -13.62 -3.94
C ASN A 146 8.33 -12.55 -2.92
N GLY A 147 7.81 -11.31 -3.03
CA GLY A 147 8.15 -10.23 -2.12
C GLY A 147 9.49 -9.55 -2.43
N ASP A 148 10.16 -9.86 -3.54
CA ASP A 148 11.39 -9.17 -3.94
C ASP A 148 11.08 -7.70 -4.25
N ILE A 149 11.97 -6.80 -3.82
CA ILE A 149 11.87 -5.37 -4.17
C ILE A 149 12.22 -5.21 -5.65
N ARG A 150 11.27 -4.74 -6.45
CA ARG A 150 11.49 -4.42 -7.88
C ARG A 150 12.12 -3.05 -8.05
N TRP A 151 11.58 -2.08 -7.32
CA TRP A 151 12.11 -0.72 -7.28
C TRP A 151 11.70 -0.03 -5.99
N GLU A 152 12.41 1.04 -5.67
CA GLU A 152 12.12 1.91 -4.54
C GLU A 152 12.32 3.37 -4.93
N ARG A 153 11.43 4.23 -4.44
CA ARG A 153 11.57 5.69 -4.53
C ARG A 153 11.55 6.29 -3.14
N GLN A 154 12.49 7.21 -2.89
CA GLN A 154 12.55 8.01 -1.68
C GLN A 154 12.24 9.47 -2.02
N PHE A 155 11.50 10.12 -1.13
CA PHE A 155 11.07 11.51 -1.24
C PHE A 155 11.51 12.30 0.00
N ASP A 156 11.41 13.63 -0.06
CA ASP A 156 11.83 14.49 1.05
C ASP A 156 10.88 14.40 2.25
N GLU A 157 9.61 14.10 1.99
CA GLU A 157 8.53 14.08 2.99
C GLU A 157 7.63 12.84 2.83
N GLU A 158 6.73 12.63 3.78
CA GLU A 158 5.85 11.45 3.85
C GLU A 158 5.00 11.24 2.58
N VAL A 159 4.97 10.00 2.10
CA VAL A 159 4.16 9.52 0.97
C VAL A 159 2.78 9.09 1.46
N ASN A 160 1.72 9.62 0.85
CA ASN A 160 0.35 9.18 1.14
C ASN A 160 -0.03 7.90 0.37
N ALA A 161 -1.22 7.36 0.67
CA ALA A 161 -1.74 6.15 0.03
C ALA A 161 -1.77 6.29 -1.51
N PRO A 162 -1.10 5.38 -2.25
CA PRO A 162 -1.13 5.38 -3.70
C PRO A 162 -2.50 4.99 -4.25
N THR A 163 -2.82 5.57 -5.41
CA THR A 163 -3.99 5.23 -6.22
C THR A 163 -3.51 4.82 -7.60
N VAL A 164 -3.98 3.67 -8.11
CA VAL A 164 -3.48 3.10 -9.35
C VAL A 164 -4.59 3.10 -10.40
N VAL A 165 -4.30 3.62 -11.59
CA VAL A 165 -5.16 3.56 -12.77
C VAL A 165 -4.28 3.27 -13.98
N ASP A 166 -4.61 2.25 -14.76
CA ASP A 166 -3.95 1.91 -16.03
C ASP A 166 -2.41 1.86 -15.98
N GLY A 167 -1.85 1.34 -14.89
CA GLY A 167 -0.40 1.24 -14.68
C GLY A 167 0.28 2.52 -14.21
N VAL A 168 -0.49 3.58 -13.95
CA VAL A 168 0.01 4.84 -13.38
C VAL A 168 -0.35 4.92 -11.90
N VAL A 169 0.63 5.26 -11.07
CA VAL A 169 0.52 5.39 -9.62
C VAL A 169 0.46 6.87 -9.25
N TYR A 170 -0.65 7.32 -8.70
CA TYR A 170 -0.84 8.70 -8.23
C TYR A 170 -0.82 8.77 -6.70
N PHE A 171 -0.08 9.71 -6.14
CA PHE A 171 -0.06 10.00 -4.69
C PHE A 171 0.42 11.42 -4.42
N VAL A 172 0.22 11.88 -3.18
CA VAL A 172 0.72 13.19 -2.73
C VAL A 172 1.82 13.06 -1.70
N ILE A 173 2.83 13.92 -1.83
CA ILE A 173 3.86 14.16 -0.82
C ILE A 173 3.31 15.16 0.19
N ARG A 174 3.27 14.74 1.46
CA ARG A 174 2.48 15.40 2.51
C ARG A 174 2.96 16.83 2.79
N GLY A 175 4.26 16.99 3.06
CA GLY A 175 4.86 18.24 3.53
C GLY A 175 5.03 19.33 2.48
N ASP A 176 5.04 18.94 1.20
CA ASP A 176 5.30 19.85 0.08
C ASP A 176 4.06 20.12 -0.78
N GLY A 177 2.95 19.39 -0.54
CA GLY A 177 1.73 19.57 -1.32
C GLY A 177 1.93 19.29 -2.80
N VAL A 178 2.68 18.23 -3.14
CA VAL A 178 2.99 17.84 -4.53
C VAL A 178 2.27 16.55 -4.88
N LEU A 179 1.55 16.55 -5.99
CA LEU A 179 1.06 15.35 -6.66
C LEU A 179 2.19 14.76 -7.50
N ILE A 180 2.46 13.47 -7.31
CA ILE A 180 3.37 12.67 -8.12
C ILE A 180 2.56 11.61 -8.86
N ALA A 181 2.89 11.40 -10.13
CA ALA A 181 2.51 10.21 -10.88
C ALA A 181 3.76 9.43 -11.31
N LEU A 182 3.74 8.11 -11.12
CA LEU A 182 4.80 7.19 -11.52
C LEU A 182 4.27 6.09 -12.44
N ASP A 183 5.12 5.55 -13.29
CA ASP A 183 4.89 4.23 -13.89
C ASP A 183 4.98 3.14 -12.81
N SER A 184 4.00 2.25 -12.73
CA SER A 184 3.93 1.25 -11.66
C SER A 184 5.00 0.16 -11.77
N GLU A 185 5.49 -0.14 -12.97
CA GLU A 185 6.46 -1.22 -13.19
C GLU A 185 7.90 -0.73 -13.06
N THR A 186 8.19 0.50 -13.48
CA THR A 186 9.56 1.05 -13.43
C THR A 186 9.81 1.98 -12.24
N GLY A 187 8.76 2.61 -11.70
CA GLY A 187 8.88 3.65 -10.69
C GLY A 187 9.33 5.01 -11.25
N ASP A 188 9.37 5.18 -12.57
CA ASP A 188 9.76 6.43 -13.22
C ASP A 188 8.67 7.49 -13.08
N THR A 189 9.06 8.73 -12.79
CA THR A 189 8.13 9.85 -12.68
C THR A 189 7.59 10.24 -14.04
N THR A 190 6.26 10.21 -14.20
CA THR A 190 5.55 10.63 -15.41
C THR A 190 4.94 12.03 -15.26
N LEU A 191 4.60 12.42 -14.03
CA LEU A 191 4.07 13.74 -13.71
C LEU A 191 4.51 14.17 -12.31
N GLU A 192 4.78 15.46 -12.17
CA GLU A 192 4.97 16.13 -10.90
C GLU A 192 4.27 17.50 -10.94
N GLN A 193 3.39 17.76 -9.97
CA GLN A 193 2.58 18.97 -9.98
C GLN A 193 2.25 19.46 -8.57
N SER A 194 2.51 20.74 -8.29
CA SER A 194 2.08 21.36 -7.03
C SER A 194 0.55 21.48 -6.97
N VAL A 195 -0.02 21.01 -5.85
CA VAL A 195 -1.43 21.08 -5.50
C VAL A 195 -1.70 21.99 -4.29
N GLY A 196 -0.65 22.41 -3.56
CA GLY A 196 -0.75 23.32 -2.43
C GLY A 196 0.54 23.38 -1.62
N GLU A 197 0.46 23.83 -0.37
CA GLU A 197 1.59 23.87 0.57
C GLU A 197 1.69 22.59 1.41
N TRP A 198 0.57 21.90 1.62
CA TRP A 198 0.52 20.64 2.37
C TRP A 198 -0.66 19.81 1.86
N ALA A 199 -0.45 18.52 1.59
CA ALA A 199 -1.50 17.64 1.10
C ALA A 199 -1.65 16.41 1.99
N LYS A 200 -2.84 15.82 2.04
CA LYS A 200 -3.05 14.58 2.79
C LYS A 200 -4.19 13.75 2.22
N GLY A 201 -4.02 12.44 2.33
CA GLY A 201 -5.02 11.44 1.93
C GLY A 201 -4.69 10.82 0.58
N ALA A 202 -5.37 9.72 0.28
CA ALA A 202 -5.37 9.14 -1.06
C ALA A 202 -6.00 10.15 -2.02
N VAL A 203 -5.38 10.33 -3.18
CA VAL A 203 -5.98 11.07 -4.28
C VAL A 203 -7.10 10.24 -4.90
N ALA A 204 -8.15 10.89 -5.42
CA ALA A 204 -9.16 10.17 -6.20
C ALA A 204 -8.86 10.35 -7.68
N VAL A 205 -9.01 9.29 -8.47
CA VAL A 205 -8.88 9.35 -9.93
C VAL A 205 -10.21 8.89 -10.53
N SER A 206 -10.75 9.72 -11.42
CA SER A 206 -11.98 9.41 -12.16
C SER A 206 -11.85 9.99 -13.57
N GLU A 207 -12.13 9.16 -14.56
CA GLU A 207 -11.99 9.51 -15.98
C GLU A 207 -10.59 10.09 -16.27
N ASP A 208 -10.54 11.33 -16.77
CA ASP A 208 -9.32 12.05 -17.13
C ASP A 208 -8.78 12.92 -15.98
N ARG A 209 -9.25 12.75 -14.73
CA ARG A 209 -9.00 13.68 -13.62
C ARG A 209 -8.42 13.02 -12.38
N VAL A 210 -7.45 13.69 -11.78
CA VAL A 210 -6.97 13.44 -10.42
C VAL A 210 -7.47 14.53 -9.49
N PHE A 211 -8.03 14.15 -8.35
CA PHE A 211 -8.51 15.04 -7.32
C PHE A 211 -7.62 14.91 -6.08
N ALA A 212 -7.01 16.02 -5.67
CA ALA A 212 -6.21 16.11 -4.46
C ALA A 212 -6.82 17.12 -3.49
N VAL A 213 -6.64 16.88 -2.19
CA VAL A 213 -6.99 17.83 -1.14
C VAL A 213 -5.70 18.36 -0.53
N ALA A 214 -5.55 19.68 -0.53
CA ALA A 214 -4.37 20.35 -0.03
C ALA A 214 -4.73 21.65 0.70
N THR A 215 -3.88 22.11 1.60
CA THR A 215 -3.92 23.50 2.06
C THR A 215 -3.25 24.39 1.02
N THR A 216 -3.86 25.55 0.77
CA THR A 216 -3.30 26.55 -0.16
C THR A 216 -2.53 27.64 0.55
N ASP A 217 -2.84 27.86 1.82
CA ASP A 217 -2.10 28.67 2.78
C ASP A 217 -2.49 28.21 4.21
N ASN A 218 -2.06 28.97 5.23
CA ASN A 218 -2.37 28.67 6.64
C ASN A 218 -3.85 28.86 7.03
N GLU A 219 -4.69 29.39 6.15
CA GLU A 219 -6.07 29.77 6.42
C GLU A 219 -7.08 29.10 5.48
N THR A 220 -6.62 28.37 4.47
CA THR A 220 -7.47 27.84 3.41
C THR A 220 -7.06 26.43 2.98
N SER A 221 -8.06 25.63 2.63
CA SER A 221 -7.89 24.32 2.00
C SER A 221 -8.61 24.29 0.66
N ALA A 222 -8.16 23.46 -0.25
CA ALA A 222 -8.77 23.33 -1.55
C ALA A 222 -8.89 21.87 -1.98
N VAL A 223 -9.92 21.62 -2.76
CA VAL A 223 -9.96 20.48 -3.68
C VAL A 223 -9.41 20.96 -5.02
N VAL A 224 -8.38 20.29 -5.51
CA VAL A 224 -7.74 20.59 -6.79
C VAL A 224 -8.02 19.44 -7.75
N ALA A 225 -8.52 19.75 -8.94
CA ALA A 225 -8.67 18.79 -10.02
C ALA A 225 -7.62 19.04 -11.09
N LEU A 226 -6.90 17.99 -11.49
CA LEU A 226 -5.84 18.05 -12.49
C LEU A 226 -6.11 17.04 -13.60
N ASP A 227 -5.70 17.37 -14.81
CA ASP A 227 -5.72 16.47 -15.96
C ASP A 227 -4.69 15.34 -15.75
N THR A 228 -5.12 14.10 -15.88
CA THR A 228 -4.29 12.88 -15.66
C THR A 228 -3.12 12.76 -16.64
N ARG A 229 -3.20 13.38 -17.82
CA ARG A 229 -2.22 13.28 -18.90
C ARG A 229 -1.24 14.44 -18.89
N THR A 230 -1.71 15.66 -18.65
CA THR A 230 -0.85 16.86 -18.67
C THR A 230 -0.45 17.33 -17.29
N GLY A 231 -1.20 16.96 -16.25
CA GLY A 231 -1.09 17.53 -14.92
C GLY A 231 -1.63 18.95 -14.81
N GLU A 232 -2.18 19.52 -15.88
CA GLU A 232 -2.71 20.88 -15.83
C GLU A 232 -3.88 20.95 -14.85
N ARG A 233 -3.89 21.99 -14.02
CA ARG A 233 -4.99 22.26 -13.10
C ARG A 233 -6.23 22.67 -13.89
N LEU A 234 -7.26 21.83 -13.86
CA LEU A 234 -8.53 22.06 -14.53
C LEU A 234 -9.42 23.02 -13.74
N TRP A 235 -9.49 22.83 -12.43
CA TRP A 235 -10.20 23.72 -11.52
C TRP A 235 -9.72 23.56 -10.08
N GLN A 236 -10.08 24.53 -9.23
CA GLN A 236 -9.86 24.49 -7.80
C GLN A 236 -11.08 25.04 -7.06
N TYR A 237 -11.50 24.35 -6.01
CA TYR A 237 -12.52 24.84 -5.08
C TYR A 237 -11.88 25.07 -3.71
N THR A 238 -11.76 26.34 -3.32
CA THR A 238 -11.15 26.73 -2.05
C THR A 238 -12.22 26.91 -0.97
N ASN A 239 -11.99 26.29 0.18
CA ASN A 239 -12.78 26.45 1.39
C ASN A 239 -11.92 27.15 2.46
N PRO A 240 -12.36 28.28 3.03
CA PRO A 240 -11.69 28.86 4.19
C PRO A 240 -11.70 27.85 5.36
N LEU A 241 -10.61 27.80 6.10
CA LEU A 241 -10.43 27.04 7.33
C LEU A 241 -10.64 27.97 8.53
N PRO A 242 -11.88 28.19 8.99
CA PRO A 242 -12.08 28.94 10.22
C PRO A 242 -11.48 28.13 11.38
N ASN A 243 -10.32 28.56 11.87
CA ASN A 243 -9.62 28.12 13.09
C ASN A 243 -8.62 26.95 13.02
N HIS A 244 -8.17 26.48 11.85
CA HIS A 244 -7.07 25.51 11.78
C HIS A 244 -5.73 26.19 11.48
N ARG A 245 -4.97 26.53 12.54
CA ARG A 245 -3.54 26.85 12.39
C ARG A 245 -2.79 25.53 12.20
N TYR A 246 -2.52 25.13 10.96
CA TYR A 246 -1.42 24.21 10.72
C TYR A 246 -0.14 24.90 11.21
N ALA A 247 0.63 24.22 12.07
CA ALA A 247 1.93 24.71 12.46
C ALA A 247 2.80 24.69 11.19
N GLY A 248 2.94 25.85 10.55
CA GLY A 248 3.78 26.01 9.38
C GLY A 248 5.20 25.54 9.66
N ARG A 249 5.92 25.22 8.57
CA ARG A 249 7.33 24.84 8.56
C ARG A 249 8.11 25.82 9.45
N CYS A 250 8.70 25.33 10.54
CA CYS A 250 9.63 26.13 11.34
C CYS A 250 10.90 26.33 10.50
N GLU A 251 11.03 27.46 9.82
CA GLU A 251 12.32 27.91 9.33
C GLU A 251 13.17 28.34 10.53
N GLY A 252 13.90 27.38 11.10
CA GLY A 252 14.80 27.59 12.23
C GLY A 252 15.04 26.31 13.02
N ASN A 253 16.28 26.11 13.48
CA ASN A 253 16.72 24.99 14.32
C ASN A 253 16.00 24.97 15.68
N CYS A 254 14.73 24.58 15.70
CA CYS A 254 14.00 24.28 16.94
C CYS A 254 13.99 22.78 17.17
N LEU A 255 15.05 22.30 17.85
CA LEU A 255 15.09 20.97 18.42
C LEU A 255 13.91 20.79 19.39
N ARG A 256 13.03 19.82 19.06
CA ARG A 256 12.08 19.12 19.95
C ARG A 256 11.58 19.92 21.15
N GLN A 257 10.58 20.78 20.96
CA GLN A 257 9.59 21.06 22.00
C GLN A 257 8.30 21.60 21.38
N ARG A 258 7.16 21.05 21.80
CA ARG A 258 5.81 21.41 21.31
C ARG A 258 5.64 22.93 21.30
N CYS A 259 5.47 23.52 20.11
CA CYS A 259 5.08 24.93 19.97
C CYS A 259 3.64 25.11 20.46
N SER A 260 3.48 25.42 21.75
CA SER A 260 2.18 25.75 22.35
C SER A 260 2.13 27.17 22.92
N ARG A 261 2.93 28.12 22.42
CA ARG A 261 2.92 29.52 22.90
C ARG A 261 2.80 30.53 21.76
N ARG A 262 2.03 31.59 22.06
CA ARG A 262 1.61 32.68 21.16
C ARG A 262 2.81 33.43 20.57
N PRO A 263 2.73 33.98 19.35
CA PRO A 263 3.79 34.81 18.76
C PRO A 263 3.69 36.23 19.31
N ARG A 264 4.26 36.44 20.48
CA ARG A 264 4.94 37.67 20.86
C ARG A 264 6.23 37.17 21.52
N ASP A 265 7.35 37.73 21.10
CA ASP A 265 8.71 37.43 21.57
C ASP A 265 9.45 36.37 20.73
N CYS A 266 9.79 36.75 19.49
CA CYS A 266 11.04 36.37 18.83
C CYS A 266 11.58 37.66 18.17
N GLU A 267 12.63 38.25 18.73
CA GLU A 267 13.50 39.23 18.05
C GLU A 267 14.45 38.52 17.09
#